data_AF-A0A7I7KZU2-F1
#
_entry.id   AF-A0A7I7KZU2-F1
#
_cell.length_a   1.000
_cell.length_b   1.000
_cell.length_c   1.000
_cell.angle_alpha   90.00
_cell.angle_beta   90.00
_cell.angle_gamma   90.00
#
_symmetry.space_group_name_H-M   'P 1'
#
loop_
_entity.id
_entity.type
_entity.pdbx_description
1 polymer ?
#
loop_
_entity_poly.entity_id
_entity_poly.type
_entity_poly.pdbx_seq_one_letter_code
_entity_poly.pdbx_strand_id
1 'polypeptide(L)'
;MRLVSLAAEKIQRAAGDEDEEQKLFAAVESERRESDGGGRLLSDLVEYTTVVEEELEVLTPIEWQWFASWRQALGGGLDRLVLNYLIDCATTRFARYQVRALVLRDPATNEQALSSQERPEGVAESVGLTWLREQAQGARVTKMIGEQNVRIEQARAVEAQAEQRTDRENAIAEETAELASDALQCDTDASEFLIQELRAGEFGSVIDDLIDYLNAPTVTSTGDADRWYEAGVEPAGG
;
A
#
# COMPACT_ATOMS: atom_id res chain seq x y z
N MET A 1 25.81 1.02 -3.78
CA MET A 1 25.92 -0.15 -4.68
C MET A 1 24.51 -0.50 -5.11
N ARG A 2 24.25 -0.70 -6.41
CA ARG A 2 22.90 -0.99 -6.95
C ARG A 2 22.57 -2.47 -6.80
N LEU A 3 22.16 -2.86 -5.60
CA LEU A 3 21.94 -4.26 -5.21
C LEU A 3 20.82 -4.90 -6.03
N VAL A 4 19.72 -4.17 -6.24
CA VAL A 4 18.57 -4.67 -7.01
C VAL A 4 18.98 -4.90 -8.45
N SER A 5 19.75 -3.98 -9.05
CA SER A 5 20.27 -4.15 -10.41
C SER A 5 21.13 -5.41 -10.56
N LEU A 6 21.94 -5.76 -9.55
CA LEU A 6 22.77 -6.96 -9.57
C LEU A 6 21.97 -8.25 -9.37
N ALA A 7 20.86 -8.18 -8.63
CA ALA A 7 20.00 -9.32 -8.31
C ALA A 7 18.78 -9.45 -9.25
N ALA A 8 18.58 -8.53 -10.18
CA ALA A 8 17.36 -8.39 -10.99
C ALA A 8 16.90 -9.70 -11.61
N GLU A 9 17.79 -10.41 -12.31
CA GLU A 9 17.45 -11.68 -12.97
C GLU A 9 16.96 -12.74 -11.98
N LYS A 10 17.54 -12.79 -10.77
CA LYS A 10 17.10 -13.72 -9.72
C LYS A 10 15.72 -13.35 -9.18
N ILE A 11 15.48 -12.05 -8.97
CA ILE A 11 14.19 -11.52 -8.53
C ILE A 11 13.11 -11.83 -9.56
N GLN A 12 13.36 -11.54 -10.84
CA GLN A 12 12.42 -11.76 -11.94
C GLN A 12 12.03 -13.24 -12.08
N ARG A 13 13.00 -14.14 -11.98
CA ARG A 13 12.73 -15.59 -12.03
C ARG A 13 11.89 -16.05 -10.83
N ALA A 14 12.26 -15.64 -9.63
CA ALA A 14 11.54 -16.00 -8.41
C ALA A 14 10.12 -15.43 -8.38
N ALA A 15 9.90 -14.23 -8.93
CA ALA A 15 8.57 -13.63 -9.03
C ALA A 15 7.62 -14.40 -9.97
N GLY A 16 8.16 -15.17 -10.92
CA GLY A 16 7.39 -15.96 -11.88
C GLY A 16 7.36 -17.47 -11.61
N ASP A 17 8.17 -17.97 -10.68
CA ASP A 17 8.38 -19.40 -10.44
C ASP A 17 8.63 -19.70 -8.96
N GLU A 18 7.72 -20.46 -8.35
CA GLU A 18 7.77 -20.85 -6.94
C GLU A 18 9.02 -21.69 -6.59
N ASP A 19 9.53 -22.50 -7.53
CA ASP A 19 10.75 -23.28 -7.32
C ASP A 19 11.98 -22.35 -7.24
N GLU A 20 11.98 -21.25 -8.01
CA GLU A 20 13.03 -20.24 -7.95
C GLU A 20 12.90 -19.35 -6.70
N GLU A 21 11.68 -19.06 -6.25
CA GLU A 21 11.43 -18.42 -4.95
C GLU A 21 12.02 -19.24 -3.80
N GLN A 22 11.74 -20.54 -3.73
CA GLN A 22 12.27 -21.41 -2.68
C GLN A 22 13.80 -21.47 -2.71
N LYS A 23 14.41 -21.54 -3.91
CA LYS A 23 15.88 -21.48 -4.06
C LYS A 23 16.45 -20.16 -3.56
N LEU A 24 15.80 -19.04 -3.86
CA LEU A 24 16.25 -17.73 -3.42
C LEU A 24 16.14 -17.60 -1.89
N PHE A 25 15.06 -18.06 -1.29
CA PHE A 25 14.88 -18.10 0.16
C PHE A 25 15.99 -18.92 0.84
N ALA A 26 16.23 -20.15 0.36
CA ALA A 26 17.29 -21.01 0.89
C ALA A 26 18.69 -20.39 0.76
N ALA A 27 18.95 -19.66 -0.34
CA ALA A 27 20.22 -18.97 -0.56
C ALA A 27 20.44 -17.84 0.45
N VAL A 28 19.41 -17.01 0.71
CA VAL A 28 19.47 -15.96 1.75
C VAL A 28 19.74 -16.56 3.12
N GLU A 29 19.05 -17.63 3.49
CA GLU A 29 19.29 -18.29 4.77
C GLU A 29 20.69 -18.89 4.88
N SER A 30 21.25 -19.43 3.79
CA SER A 30 22.63 -19.93 3.77
C SER A 30 23.62 -18.79 4.04
N GLU A 31 23.48 -17.66 3.33
CA GLU A 31 24.35 -16.48 3.55
C GLU A 31 24.25 -15.96 4.98
N ARG A 32 23.04 -15.93 5.57
CA ARG A 32 22.85 -15.49 6.97
C ARG A 32 23.55 -16.40 7.99
N ARG A 33 23.65 -17.70 7.73
CA ARG A 33 24.34 -18.66 8.61
C ARG A 33 25.86 -18.60 8.45
N GLU A 34 26.33 -18.32 7.25
CA GLU A 34 27.76 -18.20 6.95
C GLU A 34 28.32 -16.88 7.52
N SER A 35 28.83 -16.95 8.75
CA SER A 35 29.37 -15.78 9.47
C SER A 35 30.67 -15.24 8.88
N ASP A 36 31.38 -16.01 8.05
CA ASP A 36 32.72 -15.71 7.55
C ASP A 36 32.72 -15.12 6.13
N GLY A 37 32.56 -13.81 6.02
CA GLY A 37 33.09 -12.94 4.94
C GLY A 37 32.79 -13.23 3.47
N GLY A 38 32.13 -14.33 3.13
CA GLY A 38 31.60 -14.65 1.81
C GLY A 38 30.47 -13.68 1.45
N GLY A 39 30.33 -13.38 0.15
CA GLY A 39 29.43 -12.34 -0.35
C GLY A 39 28.04 -12.40 0.29
N ARG A 40 27.66 -11.31 0.96
CA ARG A 40 26.36 -11.12 1.64
C ARG A 40 25.33 -10.46 0.74
N LEU A 41 25.42 -10.67 -0.57
CA LEU A 41 24.65 -9.90 -1.53
C LEU A 41 23.14 -10.08 -1.31
N LEU A 42 22.69 -11.32 -1.07
CA LEU A 42 21.26 -11.64 -0.95
C LEU A 42 20.72 -11.28 0.44
N SER A 43 21.54 -11.44 1.48
CA SER A 43 21.19 -10.96 2.83
C SER A 43 21.14 -9.42 2.89
N ASP A 44 22.08 -8.72 2.26
CA ASP A 44 22.06 -7.26 2.12
C ASP A 44 20.86 -6.78 1.31
N LEU A 45 20.41 -7.60 0.34
CA LEU A 45 19.20 -7.31 -0.45
C LEU A 45 17.95 -7.23 0.45
N VAL A 46 17.91 -7.97 1.56
CA VAL A 46 16.80 -7.92 2.53
C VAL A 46 16.99 -6.78 3.52
N GLU A 47 18.18 -6.67 4.10
CA GLU A 47 18.44 -5.86 5.30
C GLU A 47 18.81 -4.40 4.99
N TYR A 48 19.55 -4.15 3.91
CA TYR A 48 20.18 -2.84 3.66
C TYR A 48 19.85 -2.25 2.29
N THR A 49 18.93 -2.85 1.54
CA THR A 49 18.51 -2.28 0.26
C THR A 49 17.88 -0.92 0.44
N THR A 50 18.56 0.07 -0.14
CA THR A 50 18.00 1.39 -0.46
C THR A 50 17.83 1.44 -1.97
N VAL A 51 16.61 1.65 -2.44
CA VAL A 51 16.32 1.75 -3.87
C VAL A 51 16.50 3.19 -4.32
N VAL A 52 17.13 3.39 -5.49
CA VAL A 52 17.23 4.69 -6.15
C VAL A 52 16.34 4.72 -7.39
N GLU A 53 15.98 5.92 -7.87
CA GLU A 53 15.02 6.10 -8.97
C GLU A 53 15.39 5.31 -10.23
N GLU A 54 16.67 5.27 -10.61
CA GLU A 54 17.07 4.55 -11.81
C GLU A 54 16.93 3.02 -11.69
N GLU A 55 16.79 2.49 -10.48
CA GLU A 55 16.54 1.05 -10.29
C GLU A 55 15.06 0.69 -10.48
N LEU A 56 14.14 1.65 -10.41
CA LEU A 56 12.71 1.38 -10.60
C LEU A 56 12.40 0.79 -11.98
N GLU A 57 13.19 1.12 -13.00
CA GLU A 57 13.04 0.61 -14.37
C GLU A 57 13.54 -0.84 -14.54
N VAL A 58 14.21 -1.41 -13.55
CA VAL A 58 14.83 -2.74 -13.63
C VAL A 58 13.80 -3.86 -13.49
N LEU A 59 12.72 -3.61 -12.75
CA LEU A 59 11.65 -4.57 -12.48
C LEU A 59 10.31 -3.97 -12.91
N THR A 60 9.39 -4.82 -13.35
CA THR A 60 7.99 -4.44 -13.58
C THR A 60 7.28 -4.17 -12.26
N PRO A 61 6.12 -3.46 -12.25
CA PRO A 61 5.37 -3.23 -11.02
C PRO A 61 4.98 -4.51 -10.26
N ILE A 62 4.65 -5.60 -10.98
CA ILE A 62 4.30 -6.88 -10.36
C ILE A 62 5.53 -7.50 -9.68
N GLU A 63 6.68 -7.46 -10.32
CA GLU A 63 7.94 -7.95 -9.74
C GLU A 63 8.38 -7.11 -8.53
N TRP A 64 8.17 -5.79 -8.57
CA TRP A 64 8.39 -4.92 -7.42
C TRP A 64 7.46 -5.24 -6.25
N GLN A 65 6.17 -5.48 -6.52
CA GLN A 65 5.20 -5.88 -5.50
C GLN A 65 5.58 -7.21 -4.86
N TRP A 66 5.96 -8.20 -5.68
CA TRP A 66 6.45 -9.49 -5.19
C TRP A 66 7.71 -9.33 -4.34
N PHE A 67 8.69 -8.58 -4.85
CA PHE A 67 9.97 -8.37 -4.17
C PHE A 67 9.81 -7.66 -2.82
N ALA A 68 8.95 -6.64 -2.74
CA ALA A 68 8.62 -5.96 -1.49
C ALA A 68 7.97 -6.93 -0.48
N SER A 69 7.02 -7.75 -0.92
CA SER A 69 6.35 -8.75 -0.08
C SER A 69 7.34 -9.80 0.45
N TRP A 70 8.17 -10.34 -0.44
CA TRP A 70 9.20 -11.34 -0.12
C TRP A 70 10.23 -10.78 0.87
N ARG A 71 10.70 -9.55 0.64
CA ARG A 71 11.64 -8.86 1.53
C ARG A 71 11.04 -8.68 2.92
N GLN A 72 9.79 -8.25 3.00
CA GLN A 72 9.09 -8.06 4.27
C GLN A 72 8.90 -9.38 5.03
N ALA A 73 8.55 -10.47 4.34
CA ALA A 73 8.44 -11.80 4.93
C ALA A 73 9.77 -12.28 5.55
N LEU A 74 10.91 -11.79 5.05
CA LEU A 74 12.25 -12.06 5.55
C LEU A 74 12.77 -11.04 6.58
N GLY A 75 11.91 -10.12 7.05
CA GLY A 75 12.23 -9.10 8.03
C GLY A 75 12.89 -7.84 7.45
N GLY A 76 12.91 -7.69 6.13
CA GLY A 76 13.37 -6.47 5.48
C GLY A 76 12.34 -5.34 5.57
N GLY A 77 12.83 -4.10 5.61
CA GLY A 77 11.96 -2.92 5.75
C GLY A 77 11.29 -2.47 4.45
N LEU A 78 10.24 -1.67 4.61
CA LEU A 78 9.60 -0.93 3.52
C LEU A 78 10.55 0.12 2.92
N ASP A 79 10.47 0.30 1.61
CA ASP A 79 11.17 1.37 0.89
C ASP A 79 10.17 2.40 0.37
N ARG A 80 10.38 3.66 0.73
CA ARG A 80 9.44 4.75 0.41
C ARG A 80 9.30 4.98 -1.09
N LEU A 81 10.40 4.88 -1.82
CA LEU A 81 10.42 5.12 -3.25
C LEU A 81 9.65 4.02 -3.98
N VAL A 82 9.84 2.76 -3.57
CA VAL A 82 9.11 1.62 -4.11
C VAL A 82 7.61 1.72 -3.82
N LEU A 83 7.20 2.08 -2.60
CA LEU A 83 5.78 2.26 -2.27
C LEU A 83 5.11 3.34 -3.13
N ASN A 84 5.77 4.49 -3.31
CA ASN A 84 5.26 5.57 -4.14
C ASN A 84 5.16 5.13 -5.62
N TYR A 85 6.18 4.44 -6.14
CA TYR A 85 6.15 3.90 -7.49
C TYR A 85 5.00 2.91 -7.70
N LEU A 86 4.83 1.96 -6.78
CA LEU A 86 3.79 0.94 -6.86
C LEU A 86 2.38 1.52 -6.80
N ILE A 87 2.12 2.49 -5.89
CA ILE A 87 0.80 3.12 -5.79
C ILE A 87 0.49 4.00 -7.01
N ASP A 88 1.50 4.63 -7.62
CA ASP A 88 1.35 5.38 -8.87
C ASP A 88 1.01 4.45 -10.06
N CYS A 89 1.60 3.26 -10.10
CA CYS A 89 1.31 2.24 -11.11
C CYS A 89 -0.02 1.50 -10.88
N ALA A 90 -0.59 1.56 -9.67
CA ALA A 90 -1.80 0.84 -9.30
C ALA A 90 -3.08 1.50 -9.86
N THR A 91 -3.50 1.04 -11.04
CA THR A 91 -4.68 1.58 -11.73
C THR A 91 -6.02 1.03 -11.20
N THR A 92 -6.01 -0.15 -10.58
CA THR A 92 -7.22 -0.79 -10.05
C THR A 92 -7.29 -0.68 -8.53
N ARG A 93 -8.51 -0.72 -7.97
CA ARG A 93 -8.72 -0.77 -6.52
C ARG A 93 -8.00 -1.95 -5.88
N PHE A 94 -8.04 -3.12 -6.53
CA PHE A 94 -7.33 -4.31 -6.05
C PHE A 94 -5.82 -4.11 -5.98
N ALA A 95 -5.20 -3.53 -7.03
CA ALA A 95 -3.77 -3.24 -7.01
C ALA A 95 -3.41 -2.23 -5.92
N ARG A 96 -4.22 -1.19 -5.71
CA ARG A 96 -4.02 -0.22 -4.61
C ARG A 96 -4.10 -0.89 -3.25
N TYR A 97 -5.08 -1.76 -3.05
CA TYR A 97 -5.19 -2.57 -1.84
C TYR A 97 -3.94 -3.42 -1.61
N GLN A 98 -3.40 -4.09 -2.63
CA GLN A 98 -2.17 -4.88 -2.47
C GLN A 98 -0.98 -4.03 -2.00
N VAL A 99 -0.83 -2.82 -2.52
CA VAL A 99 0.23 -1.89 -2.08
C VAL A 99 -0.03 -1.41 -0.65
N ARG A 100 -1.26 -1.01 -0.33
CA ARG A 100 -1.64 -0.58 1.04
C ARG A 100 -1.46 -1.71 2.05
N ALA A 101 -1.78 -2.94 1.67
CA ALA A 101 -1.65 -4.14 2.51
C ALA A 101 -0.18 -4.43 2.86
N LEU A 102 0.79 -4.10 1.99
CA LEU A 102 2.22 -4.17 2.35
C LEU A 102 2.51 -3.31 3.58
N VAL A 103 1.90 -2.13 3.67
CA VAL A 103 2.13 -1.19 4.77
C VAL A 103 1.31 -1.57 6.00
N LEU A 104 0.02 -1.87 5.81
CA LEU A 104 -0.90 -2.20 6.91
C LEU A 104 -0.51 -3.49 7.64
N ARG A 105 0.15 -4.43 6.95
CA ARG A 105 0.60 -5.71 7.53
C ARG A 105 2.07 -5.71 7.91
N ASP A 106 2.76 -4.60 7.73
CA ASP A 106 4.17 -4.50 8.07
C ASP A 106 4.40 -4.59 9.58
N PRO A 107 5.18 -5.56 10.08
CA PRO A 107 5.38 -5.72 11.52
C PRO A 107 5.94 -4.46 12.19
N ALA A 108 6.92 -3.79 11.56
CA ALA A 108 7.54 -2.59 12.10
C ALA A 108 6.56 -1.40 12.13
N THR A 109 5.71 -1.27 11.10
CA THR A 109 4.65 -0.24 11.07
C THR A 109 3.62 -0.48 12.16
N ASN A 110 3.22 -1.73 12.39
CA ASN A 110 2.26 -2.09 13.45
C ASN A 110 2.81 -1.85 14.86
N GLU A 111 4.06 -2.27 15.14
CA GLU A 111 4.70 -2.02 16.44
C GLU A 111 4.76 -0.52 16.78
N GLN A 112 5.04 0.31 15.76
CA GLN A 112 5.05 1.75 15.95
C GLN A 112 3.66 2.36 16.02
N ALA A 113 2.68 1.84 15.28
CA ALA A 113 1.29 2.29 15.36
C ALA A 113 0.79 2.16 16.81
N LEU A 114 0.99 0.99 17.41
CA LEU A 114 0.67 0.75 18.82
C LEU A 114 1.39 1.75 19.74
N SER A 115 2.70 1.93 19.53
CA SER A 115 3.51 2.87 20.33
C SER A 115 3.04 4.32 20.22
N SER A 116 2.58 4.74 19.03
CA SER A 116 2.11 6.11 18.77
C SER A 116 0.79 6.42 19.48
N GLN A 117 -0.08 5.41 19.65
CA GLN A 117 -1.30 5.53 20.44
C GLN A 117 -0.99 5.72 21.93
N GLU A 118 0.05 5.05 22.44
CA GLU A 118 0.45 5.14 23.85
C GLU A 118 1.27 6.41 24.18
N ARG A 119 2.07 6.91 23.23
CA ARG A 119 2.97 8.06 23.42
C ARG A 119 3.09 8.92 22.14
N PRO A 120 2.25 9.96 21.98
CA PRO A 120 2.22 10.78 20.77
C PRO A 120 3.42 11.73 20.59
N GLU A 121 4.30 11.89 21.57
CA GLU A 121 5.45 12.83 21.49
C GLU A 121 6.80 12.11 21.33
N GLY A 122 7.49 12.36 20.21
CA GLY A 122 8.95 12.24 20.12
C GLY A 122 9.56 10.97 19.50
N VAL A 123 8.77 10.10 18.86
CA VAL A 123 9.30 8.92 18.15
C VAL A 123 9.46 9.23 16.65
N ALA A 124 10.61 8.89 16.07
CA ALA A 124 10.79 8.95 14.63
C ALA A 124 9.90 7.90 13.96
N GLU A 125 8.99 8.34 13.12
CA GLU A 125 8.02 7.47 12.46
C GLU A 125 8.67 6.60 11.39
N SER A 126 8.17 5.37 11.27
CA SER A 126 8.52 4.44 10.21
C SER A 126 8.09 5.01 8.87
N VAL A 127 8.71 4.48 7.82
CA VAL A 127 8.31 4.72 6.44
C VAL A 127 6.80 4.44 6.27
N GLY A 128 6.30 3.35 6.88
CA GLY A 128 4.91 2.96 6.77
C GLY A 128 3.93 3.92 7.43
N LEU A 129 4.16 4.31 8.69
CA LEU A 129 3.28 5.27 9.38
C LEU A 129 3.25 6.63 8.69
N THR A 130 4.43 7.12 8.30
CA THR A 130 4.55 8.37 7.54
C THR A 130 3.74 8.28 6.24
N TRP A 131 3.87 7.16 5.51
CA TRP A 131 3.15 6.93 4.27
C TRP A 131 1.63 6.85 4.48
N LEU A 132 1.16 6.15 5.51
CA LEU A 132 -0.27 6.04 5.83
C LEU A 132 -0.89 7.41 6.15
N ARG A 133 -0.20 8.24 6.94
CA ARG A 133 -0.68 9.60 7.26
C ARG A 133 -0.80 10.45 6.00
N GLU A 134 0.19 10.40 5.11
CA GLU A 134 0.13 11.14 3.86
C GLU A 134 -1.01 10.66 2.95
N GLN A 135 -1.30 9.35 2.90
CA GLN A 135 -2.48 8.84 2.19
C GLN A 135 -3.77 9.37 2.81
N ALA A 136 -3.89 9.38 4.14
CA ALA A 136 -5.04 9.92 4.85
C ALA A 136 -5.26 11.42 4.57
N GLN A 137 -4.18 12.17 4.35
CA GLN A 137 -4.21 13.58 3.96
C GLN A 137 -4.46 13.79 2.46
N GLY A 138 -4.72 12.73 1.69
CA GLY A 138 -5.04 12.81 0.28
C GLY A 138 -3.85 13.12 -0.62
N ALA A 139 -2.62 12.74 -0.24
CA ALA A 139 -1.41 13.01 -1.04
C ALA A 139 -1.53 12.50 -2.48
N ARG A 140 -2.07 11.28 -2.68
CA ARG A 140 -2.30 10.70 -4.02
C ARG A 140 -3.30 11.50 -4.83
N VAL A 141 -4.45 11.82 -4.26
CA VAL A 141 -5.52 12.57 -4.95
C VAL A 141 -5.03 13.98 -5.30
N THR A 142 -4.30 14.62 -4.41
CA THR A 142 -3.68 15.94 -4.64
C THR A 142 -2.69 15.90 -5.82
N LYS A 143 -1.86 14.85 -5.91
CA LYS A 143 -0.94 14.65 -7.03
C LYS A 143 -1.68 14.43 -8.35
N MET A 144 -2.64 13.51 -8.37
CA MET A 144 -3.44 13.20 -9.56
C MET A 144 -4.17 14.43 -10.11
N ILE A 145 -4.81 15.20 -9.22
CA ILE A 145 -5.52 16.43 -9.58
C ILE A 145 -4.55 17.51 -10.03
N GLY A 146 -3.37 17.64 -9.39
CA GLY A 146 -2.33 18.57 -9.82
C GLY A 146 -1.88 18.31 -11.26
N GLU A 147 -1.63 17.06 -11.62
CA GLU A 147 -1.26 16.67 -12.99
C GLU A 147 -2.39 16.90 -14.00
N GLN A 148 -3.63 16.63 -13.61
CA GLN A 148 -4.80 16.87 -14.44
C GLN A 148 -5.06 18.39 -14.64
N ASN A 149 -4.85 19.19 -13.60
CA ASN A 149 -5.00 20.64 -13.63
C ASN A 149 -3.98 21.32 -14.54
N VAL A 150 -2.72 20.85 -14.57
CA VAL A 150 -1.71 21.34 -15.54
C VAL A 150 -2.19 21.14 -16.99
N ARG A 151 -2.97 20.10 -17.26
CA ARG A 151 -3.55 19.84 -18.59
C ARG A 151 -4.79 20.71 -18.86
N ILE A 152 -5.58 21.04 -17.84
CA ILE A 152 -6.83 21.81 -17.98
C ILE A 152 -6.62 23.33 -17.91
N GLU A 153 -5.64 23.84 -17.16
CA GLU A 153 -5.29 25.27 -17.14
C GLU A 153 -4.84 25.79 -18.52
N GLN A 154 -4.49 24.88 -19.43
CA GLN A 154 -4.26 25.18 -20.84
C GLN A 154 -5.57 25.45 -21.64
N ALA A 155 -6.77 25.31 -21.04
CA ALA A 155 -8.06 25.22 -21.74
C ALA A 155 -9.24 26.12 -21.28
N ARG A 156 -9.07 27.13 -20.40
CA ARG A 156 -10.09 28.14 -19.94
C ARG A 156 -10.97 27.77 -18.72
N ALA A 157 -11.82 28.72 -18.30
CA ALA A 157 -11.97 29.21 -16.93
C ALA A 157 -13.37 29.07 -16.26
N VAL A 158 -13.36 29.22 -14.93
CA VAL A 158 -14.44 29.43 -13.92
C VAL A 158 -15.51 28.34 -13.77
N GLU A 159 -16.28 27.97 -14.81
CA GLU A 159 -17.22 26.84 -14.69
C GLU A 159 -16.47 25.53 -14.46
N ALA A 160 -15.32 25.40 -15.12
CA ALA A 160 -14.36 24.33 -14.87
C ALA A 160 -13.90 24.28 -13.41
N GLN A 161 -13.83 25.41 -12.69
CA GLN A 161 -13.36 25.43 -11.29
C GLN A 161 -14.40 24.90 -10.30
N ALA A 162 -15.70 25.14 -10.54
CA ALA A 162 -16.77 24.62 -9.69
C ALA A 162 -16.98 23.11 -9.90
N GLU A 163 -16.93 22.67 -11.16
CA GLU A 163 -16.96 21.24 -11.51
C GLU A 163 -15.73 20.51 -10.96
N GLN A 164 -14.52 21.06 -11.13
CA GLN A 164 -13.27 20.52 -10.57
C GLN A 164 -13.29 20.41 -9.04
N ARG A 165 -13.90 21.38 -8.35
CA ARG A 165 -14.03 21.33 -6.90
C ARG A 165 -14.89 20.13 -6.48
N THR A 166 -15.99 19.90 -7.20
CA THR A 166 -16.90 18.78 -6.94
C THR A 166 -16.22 17.44 -7.26
N ASP A 167 -15.51 17.35 -8.39
CA ASP A 167 -14.75 16.15 -8.77
C ASP A 167 -13.63 15.85 -7.78
N ARG A 168 -12.94 16.90 -7.28
CA ARG A 168 -11.93 16.78 -6.24
C ARG A 168 -12.52 16.23 -4.95
N GLU A 169 -13.60 16.82 -4.46
CA GLU A 169 -14.26 16.40 -3.22
C GLU A 169 -14.74 14.94 -3.35
N ASN A 170 -15.31 14.56 -4.50
CA ASN A 170 -15.72 13.17 -4.78
C ASN A 170 -14.53 12.20 -4.82
N ALA A 171 -13.44 12.57 -5.50
CA ALA A 171 -12.25 11.72 -5.60
C ALA A 171 -11.57 11.52 -4.23
N ILE A 172 -11.53 12.56 -3.38
CA ILE A 172 -11.01 12.42 -2.01
C ILE A 172 -11.94 11.53 -1.19
N ALA A 173 -13.26 11.71 -1.28
CA ALA A 173 -14.21 10.86 -0.55
C ALA A 173 -14.12 9.38 -0.96
N GLU A 174 -13.98 9.09 -2.26
CA GLU A 174 -13.80 7.71 -2.76
C GLU A 174 -12.49 7.11 -2.26
N GLU A 175 -11.36 7.83 -2.38
CA GLU A 175 -10.07 7.37 -1.85
C GLU A 175 -10.12 7.14 -0.33
N THR A 176 -10.77 8.03 0.41
CA THR A 176 -10.96 7.94 1.87
C THR A 176 -11.76 6.69 2.24
N ALA A 177 -12.84 6.40 1.51
CA ALA A 177 -13.64 5.20 1.71
C ALA A 177 -12.87 3.92 1.35
N GLU A 178 -12.06 3.94 0.29
CA GLU A 178 -11.17 2.81 -0.03
C GLU A 178 -10.13 2.56 1.08
N LEU A 179 -9.43 3.61 1.54
CA LEU A 179 -8.44 3.50 2.60
C LEU A 179 -9.04 2.94 3.90
N ALA A 180 -10.24 3.39 4.27
CA ALA A 180 -10.94 2.87 5.44
C ALA A 180 -11.38 1.41 5.25
N SER A 181 -11.91 1.05 4.07
CA SER A 181 -12.23 -0.34 3.74
C SER A 181 -11.00 -1.24 3.83
N ASP A 182 -9.86 -0.80 3.29
CA ASP A 182 -8.62 -1.58 3.27
C ASP A 182 -8.05 -1.76 4.69
N ALA A 183 -8.12 -0.70 5.51
CA ALA A 183 -7.77 -0.76 6.93
C ALA A 183 -8.63 -1.79 7.68
N LEU A 184 -9.95 -1.71 7.54
CA LEU A 184 -10.89 -2.64 8.19
C LEU A 184 -10.69 -4.09 7.74
N GLN A 185 -10.28 -4.32 6.49
CA GLN A 185 -9.96 -5.67 6.01
C GLN A 185 -8.64 -6.22 6.57
N CYS A 186 -7.67 -5.37 6.85
CA CYS A 186 -6.39 -5.80 7.41
C CYS A 186 -6.45 -6.03 8.93
N ASP A 187 -7.27 -5.25 9.65
CA ASP A 187 -7.51 -5.39 11.10
C ASP A 187 -6.22 -5.47 11.93
N THR A 188 -5.37 -4.43 11.80
CA THR A 188 -4.07 -4.33 12.49
C THR A 188 -3.93 -3.00 13.25
N ASP A 189 -2.91 -2.85 14.09
CA ASP A 189 -2.63 -1.59 14.80
C ASP A 189 -2.42 -0.42 13.81
N ALA A 190 -1.78 -0.69 12.67
CA ALA A 190 -1.61 0.27 11.58
C ALA A 190 -2.95 0.63 10.92
N SER A 191 -3.89 -0.31 10.83
CA SER A 191 -5.26 -0.02 10.38
C SER A 191 -5.98 0.92 11.32
N GLU A 192 -5.91 0.69 12.63
CA GLU A 192 -6.52 1.58 13.62
C GLU A 192 -5.93 2.98 13.56
N PHE A 193 -4.60 3.07 13.46
CA PHE A 193 -3.90 4.34 13.26
C PHE A 193 -4.40 5.07 12.00
N LEU A 194 -4.51 4.38 10.86
CA LEU A 194 -5.02 4.97 9.62
C LEU A 194 -6.47 5.47 9.79
N ILE A 195 -7.34 4.70 10.45
CA ILE A 195 -8.73 5.12 10.71
C ILE A 195 -8.77 6.39 11.58
N GLN A 196 -7.90 6.51 12.59
CA GLN A 196 -7.81 7.72 13.42
C GLN A 196 -7.36 8.94 12.60
N GLU A 197 -6.35 8.77 11.74
CA GLU A 197 -5.87 9.84 10.84
C GLU A 197 -6.97 10.26 9.84
N LEU A 198 -7.70 9.31 9.26
CA LEU A 198 -8.82 9.60 8.36
C LEU A 198 -9.96 10.33 9.07
N ARG A 199 -10.28 9.97 10.32
CA ARG A 199 -11.28 10.66 11.16
C ARG A 199 -10.87 12.07 11.54
N ALA A 200 -9.58 12.31 11.75
CA ALA A 200 -9.05 13.64 12.04
C ALA A 200 -9.03 14.55 10.78
N GLY A 201 -9.15 13.96 9.59
CA GLY A 201 -9.16 14.65 8.31
C GLY A 201 -10.48 15.34 7.95
N GLU A 202 -10.47 16.03 6.81
CA GLU A 202 -11.61 16.81 6.29
C GLU A 202 -12.87 15.97 6.04
N PHE A 203 -12.71 14.66 5.78
CA PHE A 203 -13.78 13.73 5.45
C PHE A 203 -14.11 12.75 6.59
N GLY A 204 -13.76 13.10 7.84
CA GLY A 204 -13.96 12.21 8.99
C GLY A 204 -15.40 11.71 9.18
N SER A 205 -16.41 12.51 8.83
CA SER A 205 -17.82 12.07 8.91
C SER A 205 -18.16 10.92 7.97
N VAL A 206 -17.51 10.84 6.79
CA VAL A 206 -17.69 9.73 5.84
C VAL A 206 -17.19 8.42 6.45
N ILE A 207 -16.15 8.49 7.28
CA ILE A 207 -15.59 7.33 7.97
C ILE A 207 -16.53 6.80 9.03
N ASP A 208 -17.16 7.69 9.82
CA ASP A 208 -18.12 7.28 10.83
C ASP A 208 -19.36 6.63 10.19
N ASP A 209 -19.89 7.20 9.11
CA ASP A 209 -21.00 6.61 8.35
C ASP A 209 -20.64 5.22 7.78
N LEU A 210 -19.41 5.05 7.27
CA LEU A 210 -18.93 3.77 6.73
C LEU A 210 -18.76 2.72 7.84
N ILE A 211 -18.19 3.09 8.98
CA ILE A 211 -18.00 2.21 10.13
C ILE A 211 -19.37 1.78 10.68
N ASP A 212 -20.32 2.71 10.79
CA ASP A 212 -21.69 2.41 11.22
C ASP A 212 -22.40 1.49 10.22
N TYR A 213 -22.22 1.70 8.92
CA TYR A 213 -22.75 0.81 7.89
C TYR A 213 -22.20 -0.61 7.99
N LEU A 214 -20.89 -0.76 8.21
CA LEU A 214 -20.24 -2.07 8.34
C LEU A 214 -20.56 -2.77 9.66
N ASN A 215 -20.79 -2.01 10.74
CA ASN A 215 -21.18 -2.52 12.05
C ASN A 215 -22.70 -2.68 12.22
N ALA A 216 -23.50 -2.17 11.28
CA ALA A 216 -24.94 -2.36 11.31
C ALA A 216 -25.23 -3.87 11.36
N PRO A 217 -25.98 -4.36 12.37
CA PRO A 217 -26.35 -5.76 12.42
C PRO A 217 -27.06 -6.08 11.11
N THR A 218 -26.45 -6.96 10.31
CA THR A 218 -27.05 -7.42 9.06
C THR A 218 -28.41 -7.94 9.46
N VAL A 219 -29.47 -7.23 9.05
CA VAL A 219 -30.82 -7.67 9.31
C VAL A 219 -30.94 -9.00 8.57
N THR A 220 -30.84 -10.10 9.32
CA THR A 220 -31.11 -11.45 8.84
C THR A 220 -32.61 -11.54 8.59
N SER A 221 -33.01 -10.91 7.50
CA SER A 221 -34.30 -11.07 6.86
C SER A 221 -34.07 -11.87 5.61
N THR A 222 -34.49 -13.14 5.70
CA THR A 222 -34.52 -14.17 4.65
C THR A 222 -33.17 -14.76 4.23
N GLY A 223 -33.00 -16.05 4.54
CA GLY A 223 -31.84 -16.83 4.17
C GLY A 223 -31.66 -16.91 2.66
N ASP A 224 -30.58 -16.29 2.20
CA ASP A 224 -29.76 -16.66 1.02
C ASP A 224 -28.59 -15.65 0.94
N ALA A 225 -27.92 -15.43 2.07
CA ALA A 225 -26.80 -14.49 2.20
C ALA A 225 -25.47 -15.24 2.29
N ASP A 226 -25.26 -16.22 1.41
CA ASP A 226 -23.95 -16.83 1.21
C ASP A 226 -23.32 -16.33 -0.11
N ARG A 227 -22.18 -15.64 0.04
CA ARG A 227 -21.05 -15.63 -0.89
C ARG A 227 -21.28 -15.03 -2.28
N TRP A 228 -21.37 -13.70 -2.35
CA TRP A 228 -21.32 -12.98 -3.64
C TRP A 228 -19.90 -12.72 -4.16
N TYR A 229 -18.85 -12.99 -3.36
CA TYR A 229 -17.45 -12.82 -3.78
C TYR A 229 -16.70 -14.12 -4.12
N GLU A 230 -17.23 -15.31 -3.80
CA GLU A 230 -16.49 -16.57 -4.00
C GLU A 230 -16.74 -17.27 -5.34
N ALA A 231 -17.61 -16.77 -6.21
CA ALA A 231 -18.03 -17.54 -7.40
C ALA A 231 -17.58 -17.00 -8.78
N GLY A 232 -17.03 -15.78 -8.89
CA GLY A 232 -16.60 -15.26 -10.20
C GLY A 232 -17.71 -15.21 -11.27
N VAL A 233 -18.98 -15.05 -10.86
CA VAL A 233 -20.12 -14.90 -11.77
C VAL A 233 -20.65 -13.47 -11.66
N GLU A 234 -20.59 -12.72 -12.76
CA GLU A 234 -21.24 -11.41 -12.86
C GLU A 234 -22.76 -11.55 -12.70
N PRO A 235 -23.43 -10.65 -11.96
CA PRO A 235 -24.89 -10.63 -11.93
C PRO A 235 -25.44 -10.24 -13.30
N ALA A 236 -26.26 -11.13 -13.87
CA ALA A 236 -27.03 -10.83 -15.07
C ALA A 236 -27.95 -9.63 -14.79
N GLY A 237 -27.92 -8.68 -15.72
CA GLY A 237 -28.48 -7.34 -15.56
C GLY A 237 -29.93 -7.25 -15.08
N GLY A 238 -30.19 -6.14 -14.40
CA GLY A 238 -31.50 -5.56 -14.11
C GLY A 238 -31.41 -4.04 -14.16
#